data_AF-A0A835PDZ1-F1
#
_entry.id   AF-A0A835PDZ1-F1
#
_cell.length_a   1.000
_cell.length_b   1.000
_cell.length_c   1.000
_cell.angle_alpha   90.00
_cell.angle_beta   90.00
_cell.angle_gamma   90.00
#
_symmetry.space_group_name_H-M   'P 1'
#
loop_
_entity.id
_entity.type
_entity.pdbx_description
1 polymer ?
#
loop_
_entity_poly.entity_id
_entity_poly.type
_entity_poly.pdbx_seq_one_letter_code
_entity_poly.pdbx_strand_id
1 'polypeptide(L)'
;MFGATIPTITWSGALLSFVGVAMMEYGGSPNVVVVALSSAIWFILQKFFLDKSGSNLRLCTWSVLWEWIISFPWIPALYTGVFSTGLCLVAEMDAMRDVSATETAIIYGLEPVWGAAFAWFLLGERWDFSEWIGAALVLCGSLLVQTEVMMEFWTPGVITR
;
A
#
# COMPACT_ATOMS: atom_id res chain seq x y z
N MET A 1 -6.52 -7.85 -24.13
CA MET A 1 -6.48 -7.18 -22.81
C MET A 1 -6.24 -8.14 -21.64
N PHE A 2 -6.25 -9.46 -21.82
CA PHE A 2 -5.66 -10.44 -20.89
C PHE A 2 -4.80 -11.41 -21.70
N GLY A 3 -3.52 -11.61 -21.31
CA GLY A 3 -2.60 -12.52 -22.00
C GLY A 3 -1.13 -12.08 -22.07
N ALA A 4 -0.74 -10.95 -21.48
CA ALA A 4 0.67 -10.59 -21.41
C ALA A 4 1.41 -11.53 -20.43
N THR A 5 2.30 -12.37 -20.95
CA THR A 5 3.23 -13.17 -20.15
C THR A 5 4.26 -12.24 -19.53
N ILE A 6 4.17 -12.07 -18.21
CA ILE A 6 5.06 -11.20 -17.44
C ILE A 6 6.47 -11.83 -17.42
N PRO A 7 7.54 -11.06 -17.70
CA PRO A 7 8.91 -11.54 -17.62
C PRO A 7 9.25 -12.16 -16.27
N THR A 8 9.99 -13.27 -16.26
CA THR A 8 10.36 -13.99 -15.01
C THR A 8 11.18 -13.13 -14.04
N ILE A 9 11.84 -12.10 -14.55
CA ILE A 9 12.62 -11.14 -13.79
C ILE A 9 11.77 -10.02 -13.16
N THR A 10 10.59 -9.71 -13.70
CA THR A 10 9.60 -8.91 -12.97
C THR A 10 9.17 -9.62 -11.69
N TRP A 11 9.02 -10.95 -11.74
CA TRP A 11 8.71 -11.75 -10.56
C TRP A 11 9.85 -11.76 -9.55
N SER A 12 11.11 -11.83 -9.99
CA SER A 12 12.25 -11.79 -9.06
C SER A 12 12.39 -10.42 -8.39
N GLY A 13 12.18 -9.32 -9.12
CA GLY A 13 12.17 -7.97 -8.56
C GLY A 13 10.99 -7.71 -7.62
N ALA A 14 9.81 -8.25 -7.92
CA ALA A 14 8.65 -8.19 -7.04
C ALA A 14 8.88 -8.95 -5.73
N LEU A 15 9.44 -10.17 -5.80
CA LEU A 15 9.81 -10.95 -4.62
C LEU A 15 10.87 -10.25 -3.79
N LEU A 16 11.88 -9.66 -4.43
CA LEU A 16 12.94 -8.93 -3.76
C LEU A 16 12.39 -7.71 -3.00
N SER A 17 11.49 -6.96 -3.64
CA SER A 17 10.81 -5.81 -3.03
C SER A 17 9.92 -6.24 -1.86
N PHE A 18 9.17 -7.33 -2.02
CA PHE A 18 8.33 -7.88 -0.96
C PHE A 18 9.15 -8.29 0.27
N VAL A 19 10.29 -8.95 0.05
CA VAL A 19 11.22 -9.31 1.14
C VAL A 19 11.80 -8.06 1.81
N GLY A 20 12.13 -7.02 1.02
CA GLY A 20 12.60 -5.73 1.55
C GLY A 20 11.56 -5.07 2.46
N VAL A 21 10.30 -4.99 2.01
CA VAL A 21 9.20 -4.45 2.82
C VAL A 21 9.00 -5.25 4.10
N ALA A 22 8.98 -6.58 4.00
CA ALA A 22 8.82 -7.45 5.16
C ALA A 22 9.95 -7.26 6.19
N MET A 23 11.19 -7.04 5.74
CA MET A 23 12.32 -6.75 6.63
C MET A 23 12.20 -5.39 7.32
N MET A 24 11.68 -4.36 6.63
CA MET A 24 11.43 -3.05 7.24
C MET A 24 10.32 -3.12 8.29
N GLU A 25 9.22 -3.82 8.00
CA GLU A 25 8.12 -3.99 8.95
C GLU A 25 8.50 -4.82 10.19
N TYR A 26 9.40 -5.79 10.02
CA TYR A 26 9.88 -6.63 11.12
C TYR A 26 10.80 -5.86 12.10
N GLY A 27 11.44 -4.78 11.64
CA GLY A 27 12.31 -3.91 12.46
C GLY A 27 11.55 -3.02 13.44
N GLY A 28 10.36 -2.52 13.05
CA GLY A 28 9.64 -1.47 13.79
C GLY A 28 8.89 -1.94 15.04
N SER A 29 8.23 -3.11 15.02
CA SER A 29 7.75 -3.86 16.21
C SER A 29 6.88 -5.08 15.79
N PRO A 30 6.85 -6.19 16.56
CA PRO A 30 5.98 -7.33 16.27
C PRO A 30 4.47 -7.01 16.32
N ASN A 31 4.09 -5.81 16.77
CA ASN A 31 2.71 -5.38 16.94
C ASN A 31 1.97 -5.23 15.62
N VAL A 32 2.65 -4.88 14.52
CA VAL A 32 2.00 -4.66 13.20
C VAL A 32 1.40 -5.97 12.66
N VAL A 33 2.14 -7.08 12.80
CA VAL A 33 1.65 -8.42 12.42
C VAL A 33 0.47 -8.83 13.29
N VAL A 34 0.53 -8.54 14.60
CA VAL A 34 -0.56 -8.82 15.54
C VAL A 34 -1.83 -8.03 15.18
N VAL A 35 -1.68 -6.76 14.78
CA VAL A 35 -2.80 -5.91 14.33
C VAL A 35 -3.40 -6.42 13.03
N ALA A 36 -2.57 -6.81 12.05
CA ALA A 36 -3.02 -7.37 10.78
C ALA A 36 -3.81 -8.68 10.98
N LEU A 37 -3.29 -9.58 11.83
CA LEU A 37 -3.97 -10.83 12.19
C LEU A 37 -5.27 -10.56 12.96
N SER A 38 -5.27 -9.61 13.91
CA SER A 38 -6.46 -9.22 14.66
C SER A 38 -7.57 -8.67 13.75
N SER A 39 -7.20 -7.82 12.78
CA SER A 39 -8.12 -7.27 11.79
C SER A 39 -8.70 -8.36 10.86
N ALA A 40 -7.87 -9.30 10.40
CA ALA A 40 -8.32 -10.42 9.59
C ALA A 40 -9.31 -11.33 10.34
N ILE A 41 -9.04 -11.61 11.62
CA ILE A 41 -9.91 -12.41 12.49
C ILE A 41 -11.26 -11.72 12.70
N TRP A 42 -11.25 -10.41 12.98
CA TRP A 42 -12.47 -9.62 13.14
C TRP A 42 -13.35 -9.64 11.89
N PHE A 43 -12.76 -9.46 10.70
CA PHE A 43 -13.48 -9.44 9.44
C PHE A 43 -14.12 -10.80 9.10
N ILE A 44 -13.42 -11.90 9.39
CA ILE A 44 -13.94 -13.27 9.20
C ILE A 44 -15.10 -13.55 10.16
N LEU A 45 -14.97 -13.15 11.43
CA LEU A 45 -16.04 -13.27 12.41
C LEU A 45 -17.28 -12.47 11.99
N GLN A 46 -17.11 -11.22 11.53
CA GLN A 46 -18.22 -10.38 11.10
C GLN A 46 -18.99 -11.01 9.93
N LYS A 47 -18.29 -11.58 8.93
CA LYS A 47 -18.93 -12.30 7.82
C LYS A 47 -19.71 -13.52 8.28
N PHE A 48 -19.18 -14.28 9.24
CA PHE A 48 -19.85 -15.46 9.78
C PHE A 48 -21.12 -15.11 10.58
N PHE A 49 -21.09 -14.01 11.34
CA PHE A 49 -22.27 -13.55 12.08
C PHE A 49 -23.35 -12.92 11.19
N LEU A 50 -22.97 -12.27 10.07
CA LEU A 50 -23.92 -11.63 9.14
C LEU A 50 -24.73 -12.63 8.30
N ASP A 51 -24.15 -13.79 7.95
CA ASP A 51 -24.85 -14.82 7.16
C ASP A 51 -25.93 -15.55 7.97
N LYS A 52 -25.77 -15.62 9.30
CA LYS A 52 -26.68 -16.37 10.19
C LYS A 52 -27.91 -15.58 10.64
N SER A 53 -27.97 -14.27 10.41
CA SER A 53 -29.02 -13.36 10.94
C SER A 53 -29.97 -12.86 9.85
N GLY A 54 -30.41 -13.76 8.97
CA GLY A 54 -31.46 -13.47 7.99
C GLY A 54 -32.84 -13.46 8.64
N SER A 55 -33.37 -12.29 9.03
CA SER A 55 -34.82 -11.93 8.90
C SER A 55 -35.31 -10.64 9.60
N ASN A 56 -34.52 -9.89 10.38
CA ASN A 56 -35.01 -8.67 11.07
C ASN A 56 -34.21 -7.36 10.82
N LEU A 57 -33.47 -7.29 9.70
CA LEU A 57 -32.34 -6.36 9.53
C LEU A 57 -32.65 -4.96 8.94
N ARG A 58 -33.90 -4.55 8.77
CA ARG A 58 -34.21 -3.28 8.05
C ARG A 58 -34.54 -2.07 8.93
N LEU A 59 -35.00 -2.27 10.17
CA LEU A 59 -35.46 -1.15 11.03
C LEU A 59 -34.47 -0.81 12.15
N CYS A 60 -33.77 -1.79 12.73
CA CYS A 60 -32.67 -1.53 13.69
C CYS A 60 -31.39 -0.99 13.03
N THR A 61 -31.21 -1.20 11.73
CA THR A 61 -30.02 -0.71 11.02
C THR A 61 -30.02 0.80 10.91
N TRP A 62 -31.19 1.44 10.74
CA TRP A 62 -31.26 2.89 10.55
C TRP A 62 -30.96 3.67 11.83
N SER A 63 -31.50 3.24 12.97
CA SER A 63 -31.25 3.89 14.26
C SER A 63 -29.80 3.71 14.72
N VAL A 64 -29.26 2.50 14.56
CA VAL A 64 -27.85 2.23 14.87
C VAL A 64 -26.93 3.03 13.94
N LEU A 65 -27.22 3.12 12.63
CA LEU A 65 -26.43 3.95 11.71
C LEU A 65 -26.44 5.43 12.11
N TRP A 66 -27.58 5.96 12.56
CA TRP A 66 -27.68 7.35 13.01
C TRP A 66 -26.86 7.64 14.27
N GLU A 67 -26.90 6.74 15.25
CA GLU A 67 -26.10 6.87 16.48
C GLU A 67 -24.60 6.82 16.18
N TRP A 68 -24.20 5.94 15.25
CA TRP A 68 -22.81 5.86 14.78
C TRP A 68 -22.38 7.12 14.04
N ILE A 69 -23.25 7.67 13.19
CA ILE A 69 -22.99 8.93 12.48
C ILE A 69 -22.79 10.09 13.46
N ILE A 70 -23.61 10.21 14.51
CA ILE A 70 -23.52 11.34 15.44
C ILE A 70 -22.29 11.21 16.35
N SER A 71 -21.95 9.99 16.76
CA SER A 71 -20.80 9.70 17.62
C SER A 71 -19.45 9.75 16.87
N PHE A 72 -19.49 9.73 15.53
CA PHE A 72 -18.27 9.69 14.73
C PHE A 72 -17.48 11.00 14.84
N PRO A 73 -16.15 10.95 15.01
CA PRO A 73 -15.31 12.14 15.10
C PRO A 73 -15.13 12.78 13.70
N TRP A 74 -16.13 13.56 13.27
CA TRP A 74 -16.16 14.23 11.97
C TRP A 74 -15.00 15.19 11.74
N ILE A 75 -14.53 15.88 12.78
CA ILE A 75 -13.45 16.86 12.66
C ILE A 75 -12.14 16.17 12.24
N PRO A 76 -11.65 15.15 12.98
CA PRO A 76 -10.52 14.34 12.52
C PRO A 76 -10.75 13.70 11.16
N ALA A 77 -11.94 13.16 10.89
CA ALA A 77 -12.21 12.46 9.64
C ALA A 77 -12.21 13.38 8.41
N LEU A 78 -12.74 14.59 8.54
CA LEU A 78 -12.69 15.59 7.47
C LEU A 78 -11.27 16.14 7.31
N TYR A 79 -10.54 16.32 8.40
CA TYR A 79 -9.15 16.75 8.35
C TYR A 79 -8.26 15.72 7.64
N THR A 80 -8.30 14.45 8.07
CA THR A 80 -7.49 13.40 7.43
C THR A 80 -7.99 13.07 6.02
N GLY A 81 -9.30 12.98 5.81
CA GLY A 81 -9.87 12.61 4.51
C GLY A 81 -9.77 13.72 3.47
N VAL A 82 -10.31 14.91 3.77
CA VAL A 82 -10.37 16.01 2.78
C VAL A 82 -9.03 16.70 2.66
N PHE A 83 -8.39 17.02 3.78
CA PHE A 83 -7.16 17.79 3.76
C PHE A 83 -5.94 16.92 3.46
N SER A 84 -5.79 15.76 4.11
CA SER A 84 -4.65 14.88 3.80
C SER A 84 -4.84 14.16 2.48
N THR A 85 -5.87 13.32 2.35
CA THR A 85 -6.04 12.47 1.16
C THR A 85 -6.47 13.27 -0.06
N GLY A 86 -7.43 14.19 0.09
CA GLY A 86 -7.92 15.01 -1.03
C GLY A 86 -6.83 15.88 -1.65
N LEU A 87 -6.05 16.60 -0.84
CA LEU A 87 -4.94 17.41 -1.36
C LEU A 87 -3.80 16.54 -1.89
N CYS A 88 -3.48 15.42 -1.22
CA CYS A 88 -2.44 14.50 -1.68
C CYS A 88 -2.77 13.97 -3.07
N LEU A 89 -4.00 13.47 -3.29
CA LEU A 89 -4.42 12.97 -4.60
C LEU A 89 -4.41 14.04 -5.69
N VAL A 90 -4.80 15.29 -5.37
CA VAL A 90 -4.74 16.38 -6.34
C VAL A 90 -3.29 16.70 -6.71
N ALA A 91 -2.41 16.82 -5.71
CA ALA A 91 -0.99 17.07 -5.93
C ALA A 91 -0.32 15.91 -6.69
N GLU A 92 -0.70 14.68 -6.36
CA GLU A 92 -0.24 13.44 -6.99
C GLU A 92 -0.65 13.38 -8.48
N MET A 93 -1.93 13.66 -8.77
CA MET A 93 -2.44 13.74 -10.14
C MET A 93 -1.80 14.87 -10.94
N ASP A 94 -1.44 15.97 -10.28
CA ASP A 94 -0.74 17.09 -10.92
C ASP A 94 0.71 16.71 -11.24
N ALA A 95 1.43 16.13 -10.28
CA ALA A 95 2.81 15.67 -10.47
C ALA A 95 2.93 14.59 -11.56
N MET A 96 1.97 13.66 -11.66
CA MET A 96 1.95 12.62 -12.70
C MET A 96 1.72 13.17 -14.12
N ARG A 97 1.34 14.44 -14.29
CA ARG A 97 1.22 15.05 -15.63
C ARG A 97 2.58 15.36 -16.25
N ASP A 98 3.58 15.65 -15.42
CA ASP A 98 4.91 16.11 -15.86
C ASP A 98 5.98 15.01 -15.74
N VAL A 99 5.70 13.92 -15.04
CA VAL A 99 6.64 12.82 -14.77
C VAL A 99 6.33 11.59 -15.62
N SER A 100 7.37 10.93 -16.14
CA SER A 100 7.18 9.71 -16.94
C SER A 100 6.64 8.53 -16.10
N ALA A 101 5.98 7.57 -16.74
CA ALA A 101 5.41 6.40 -16.06
C ALA A 101 6.47 5.59 -15.29
N THR A 102 7.68 5.50 -15.84
CA THR A 102 8.82 4.80 -15.22
C THR A 102 9.30 5.52 -13.96
N GLU A 103 9.54 6.84 -14.04
CA GLU A 103 9.96 7.63 -12.87
C GLU A 103 8.91 7.60 -11.76
N THR A 104 7.64 7.72 -12.13
CA THR A 104 6.50 7.62 -11.21
C THR A 104 6.48 6.26 -10.51
N ALA A 105 6.76 5.17 -11.22
CA ALA A 105 6.85 3.84 -10.64
C ALA A 105 8.02 3.69 -9.65
N ILE A 106 9.15 4.38 -9.85
CA ILE A 106 10.24 4.40 -8.84
C ILE A 106 9.73 5.07 -7.58
N ILE A 107 9.12 6.23 -7.73
CA ILE A 107 8.67 7.06 -6.62
C ILE A 107 7.64 6.30 -5.76
N TYR A 108 6.64 5.65 -6.38
CA TYR A 108 5.69 4.81 -5.64
C TYR A 108 6.32 3.55 -5.05
N GLY A 109 7.25 2.92 -5.75
CA GLY A 109 8.00 1.78 -5.20
C GLY A 109 8.76 2.14 -3.92
N LEU A 110 9.06 3.42 -3.71
CA LEU A 110 9.74 3.94 -2.53
C LEU A 110 8.81 4.36 -1.39
N GLU A 111 7.49 4.20 -1.52
CA GLU A 111 6.52 4.47 -0.46
C GLU A 111 6.92 3.90 0.93
N PRO A 112 7.34 2.62 1.08
CA PRO A 112 7.78 2.09 2.38
C PRO A 112 9.06 2.75 2.90
N VAL A 113 9.96 3.19 2.01
CA VAL A 113 11.20 3.91 2.37
C VAL A 113 10.88 5.30 2.87
N TRP A 114 9.99 6.02 2.19
CA TRP A 114 9.49 7.31 2.65
C TRP A 114 8.71 7.19 3.96
N GLY A 115 7.88 6.16 4.10
CA GLY A 115 7.17 5.85 5.34
C GLY A 115 8.11 5.69 6.53
N ALA A 116 9.15 4.88 6.40
CA ALA A 116 10.16 4.70 7.44
C ALA A 116 10.98 5.98 7.71
N ALA A 117 11.27 6.78 6.67
CA ALA A 117 12.00 8.04 6.82
C ALA A 117 11.17 9.09 7.58
N PHE A 118 9.86 9.18 7.29
CA PHE A 118 8.95 10.05 8.02
C PHE A 118 8.69 9.54 9.44
N ALA A 119 8.65 8.23 9.66
CA ALA A 119 8.56 7.65 11.00
C ALA A 119 9.79 8.03 11.85
N TRP A 120 11.00 7.91 11.29
CA TRP A 120 12.21 8.40 11.94
C TRP A 120 12.19 9.90 12.21
N PHE A 121 11.79 10.70 11.24
CA PHE A 121 11.82 12.16 11.36
C PHE A 121 10.74 12.72 12.33
N LEU A 122 9.51 12.20 12.28
CA LEU A 122 8.38 12.70 13.07
C LEU A 122 8.22 11.99 14.42
N LEU A 123 8.44 10.67 14.47
CA LEU A 123 8.28 9.87 15.70
C LEU A 123 9.60 9.65 16.43
N GLY A 124 10.75 9.89 15.79
CA GLY A 124 12.07 9.68 16.40
C GLY A 124 12.43 8.20 16.58
N GLU A 125 11.79 7.30 15.83
CA GLU A 125 12.09 5.86 15.86
C GLU A 125 13.53 5.60 15.41
N ARG A 126 14.22 4.64 16.03
CA ARG A 126 15.63 4.35 15.72
C ARG A 126 15.71 3.37 14.56
N TRP A 127 16.38 3.78 13.48
CA TRP A 127 16.67 2.88 12.37
C TRP A 127 17.66 1.81 12.79
N ASP A 128 17.25 0.55 12.67
CA ASP A 128 18.14 -0.59 12.85
C ASP A 128 18.81 -0.99 11.52
N PHE A 129 19.87 -1.78 11.57
CA PHE A 129 20.59 -2.25 10.38
C PHE A 129 19.69 -3.05 9.43
N SER A 130 18.67 -3.74 9.94
CA SER A 130 17.68 -4.48 9.16
C SER A 130 16.81 -3.57 8.28
N GLU A 131 16.43 -2.38 8.77
CA GLU A 131 15.60 -1.43 8.03
C GLU A 131 16.36 -0.79 6.87
N TRP A 132 17.66 -0.51 7.06
CA TRP A 132 18.54 -0.06 5.98
C TRP A 132 18.67 -1.11 4.87
N ILE A 133 18.83 -2.39 5.24
CA ILE A 133 18.92 -3.50 4.29
C ILE A 133 17.57 -3.66 3.55
N GLY A 134 16.45 -3.58 4.27
CA GLY A 134 15.11 -3.62 3.70
C GLY A 134 14.87 -2.49 2.68
N ALA A 135 15.23 -1.25 3.03
CA ALA A 135 15.12 -0.11 2.11
C ALA A 135 15.97 -0.28 0.85
N ALA A 136 17.19 -0.81 0.97
CA ALA A 136 18.05 -1.10 -0.17
C ALA A 136 17.47 -2.22 -1.07
N LEU A 137 16.85 -3.24 -0.48
CA LEU A 137 16.17 -4.33 -1.21
C LEU A 137 14.97 -3.82 -2.01
N VAL A 138 14.15 -2.94 -1.44
CA VAL A 138 13.02 -2.31 -2.14
C VAL A 138 13.49 -1.43 -3.30
N LEU A 139 14.54 -0.63 -3.09
CA LEU A 139 15.17 0.18 -4.15
C LEU A 139 15.70 -0.70 -5.29
N CYS A 140 16.47 -1.74 -4.97
CA CYS A 140 17.02 -2.67 -5.96
C CYS A 140 15.92 -3.41 -6.72
N GLY A 141 14.91 -3.92 -6.04
CA GLY A 141 13.79 -4.62 -6.66
C GLY A 141 12.99 -3.72 -7.62
N SER A 142 12.74 -2.46 -7.21
CA SER A 142 12.04 -1.49 -8.05
C SER A 142 12.83 -1.10 -9.29
N LEU A 143 14.15 -0.86 -9.16
CA LEU A 143 15.03 -0.54 -10.29
C LEU A 143 15.15 -1.70 -11.28
N LEU A 144 15.29 -2.94 -10.80
CA LEU A 144 15.36 -4.13 -11.64
C LEU A 144 14.11 -4.26 -12.53
N VAL A 145 12.93 -4.14 -11.94
CA VAL A 145 11.64 -4.24 -12.66
C VAL A 145 11.53 -3.16 -13.74
N GLN A 146 12.04 -1.96 -13.49
CA GLN A 146 11.88 -0.85 -14.42
C GLN A 146 12.90 -0.82 -15.56
N THR A 147 14.12 -1.29 -15.32
CA THR A 147 15.09 -1.46 -16.41
C THR A 147 14.55 -2.40 -17.50
N GLU A 148 13.80 -3.43 -17.09
CA GLU A 148 13.11 -4.36 -17.98
C GLU A 148 11.97 -3.69 -18.76
N VAL A 149 11.07 -2.99 -18.06
CA VAL A 149 9.94 -2.28 -18.69
C VAL A 149 10.43 -1.23 -19.70
N MET A 150 11.52 -0.54 -19.38
CA MET A 150 12.15 0.43 -20.30
C MET A 150 12.71 -0.25 -21.55
N MET A 151 13.33 -1.43 -21.42
CA MET A 151 13.85 -2.18 -22.57
C MET A 151 12.74 -2.74 -23.46
N GLU A 152 11.61 -3.17 -22.89
CA GLU A 152 10.44 -3.63 -23.63
C GLU A 152 9.79 -2.49 -24.44
N PHE A 153 9.71 -1.29 -23.86
CA PHE A 153 9.22 -0.10 -24.56
C PHE A 153 10.12 0.33 -25.73
N TRP A 154 11.44 0.16 -25.60
CA TRP A 154 12.41 0.51 -26.64
C TRP A 154 12.55 -0.55 -27.75
N THR A 155 12.14 -1.80 -27.50
CA THR A 155 12.21 -2.89 -28.50
C THR A 155 10.83 -3.47 -28.86
N PRO A 156 9.91 -2.68 -29.47
CA PRO A 156 8.57 -3.16 -29.82
C PRO A 156 8.51 -4.20 -30.96
N GLY A 157 9.57 -4.98 -31.21
CA GLY A 157 9.64 -5.90 -32.36
C GLY A 157 10.49 -7.17 -32.23
N VAL A 158 11.04 -7.53 -31.08
CA VAL A 158 11.98 -8.68 -30.98
C VAL A 158 11.41 -9.89 -30.22
N ILE A 159 10.35 -9.74 -29.41
CA ILE A 159 9.77 -10.83 -28.62
C ILE A 159 8.34 -11.15 -29.10
N THR A 160 8.20 -11.46 -30.38
CA THR A 160 7.16 -12.39 -30.86
C THR A 160 7.84 -13.50 -31.64
N ARG A 161 8.53 -14.38 -30.93
CA ARG A 161 8.75 -15.79 -31.31
C ARG A 161 8.80 -16.64 -30.07
#